data_AF-A0A2N6U0A4-F1
#
_entry.id   AF-A0A2N6U0A4-F1
#
_cell.length_a   1.000
_cell.length_b   1.000
_cell.length_c   1.000
_cell.angle_alpha   90.00
_cell.angle_beta   90.00
_cell.angle_gamma   90.00
#
_symmetry.space_group_name_H-M   'P 1'
#
loop_
_entity.id
_entity.type
_entity.pdbx_description
1 polymer ?
#
loop_
_entity_poly.entity_id
_entity_poly.type
_entity_poly.pdbx_seq_one_letter_code
_entity_poly.pdbx_strand_id
1 'polypeptide(L)'
;MLTLVASGAADPVTAPLLAGSDDGTIGVMFPLLAGPAAFIAVYVGIYSYYRNTKKRHIFEKETDVKVGNLRQRDRRTGSNNRQKSRTMSGANSSDHLSRVRRVRVR
;
A
#
# COMPACT_ATOMS: atom_id res chain seq x y z
N MET A 1 33.42 32.61 -22.51
CA MET A 1 33.17 31.88 -21.25
C MET A 1 32.52 32.74 -20.15
N LEU A 2 32.66 34.08 -20.14
CA LEU A 2 32.00 34.94 -19.16
C LEU A 2 30.53 35.28 -19.51
N THR A 3 30.13 35.10 -20.76
CA THR A 3 28.80 35.50 -21.29
C THR A 3 27.69 34.49 -21.04
N LEU A 4 28.01 33.22 -20.72
CA LEU A 4 27.02 32.16 -20.48
C LEU A 4 26.44 32.20 -19.06
N VAL A 5 27.21 32.73 -18.09
CA VAL A 5 26.77 32.86 -16.68
C VAL A 5 25.82 34.05 -16.51
N ALA A 6 26.05 35.14 -17.25
CA ALA A 6 25.21 36.34 -17.19
C ALA A 6 23.82 36.13 -17.80
N SER A 7 23.68 35.26 -18.82
CA SER A 7 22.36 34.96 -19.40
C SER A 7 21.49 34.10 -18.50
N GLY A 8 22.09 33.23 -17.66
CA GLY A 8 21.33 32.40 -16.72
C GLY A 8 20.73 33.20 -15.56
N ALA A 9 21.35 34.32 -15.16
CA ALA A 9 20.86 35.16 -14.05
C ALA A 9 19.54 35.90 -14.37
N ALA A 10 19.16 36.01 -15.65
CA ALA A 10 17.88 36.57 -16.08
C ALA A 10 16.76 35.52 -16.16
N ASP A 11 17.10 34.23 -16.08
CA ASP A 11 16.12 33.15 -16.11
C ASP A 11 15.57 32.90 -14.69
N PRO A 12 14.24 32.88 -14.50
CA PRO A 12 13.61 32.74 -13.19
C PRO A 12 13.88 31.39 -12.52
N VAL A 13 14.45 30.44 -13.26
CA VAL A 13 14.79 29.09 -12.80
C VAL A 13 16.21 29.02 -12.24
N THR A 14 17.14 29.82 -12.78
CA THR A 14 18.56 29.73 -12.43
C THR A 14 18.90 30.54 -11.18
N ALA A 15 18.22 31.68 -10.97
CA ALA A 15 18.39 32.53 -9.79
C ALA A 15 18.18 31.79 -8.45
N PRO A 16 17.11 30.99 -8.23
CA PRO A 16 16.95 30.22 -7.00
C PRO A 16 17.91 29.03 -6.89
N LEU A 17 18.41 28.51 -8.01
CA LEU A 17 19.34 27.37 -8.04
C LEU A 17 20.74 27.76 -7.50
N LEU A 18 21.20 28.97 -7.80
CA LEU A 18 22.49 29.49 -7.32
C LEU A 18 22.42 30.15 -5.93
N ALA A 19 21.26 30.65 -5.50
CA ALA A 19 21.11 31.45 -4.28
C ALA A 19 21.35 30.70 -2.95
N GLY A 20 21.44 29.37 -2.96
CA GLY A 20 21.76 28.54 -1.78
C GLY A 20 23.06 27.75 -1.89
N SER A 21 23.95 28.11 -2.83
CA SER A 21 25.14 27.33 -3.20
C SER A 21 26.38 27.64 -2.35
N ASP A 22 26.23 27.79 -1.04
CA ASP A 22 27.34 28.06 -0.12
C ASP A 22 28.26 26.82 0.01
N ASP A 23 27.68 25.62 -0.19
CA ASP A 23 28.37 24.35 -0.39
C ASP A 23 28.19 23.87 -1.84
N GLY A 24 29.15 24.24 -2.70
CA GLY A 24 29.07 24.17 -4.17
C GLY A 24 28.87 22.78 -4.82
N THR A 25 28.68 21.71 -4.03
CA THR A 25 28.32 20.38 -4.53
C THR A 25 26.93 19.94 -4.08
N ILE A 26 26.60 20.11 -2.79
CA ILE A 26 25.30 19.73 -2.23
C ILE A 26 24.20 20.70 -2.71
N GLY A 27 24.46 22.00 -2.74
CA GLY A 27 23.49 23.01 -3.19
C GLY A 27 23.02 22.82 -4.64
N VAL A 28 23.91 22.35 -5.51
CA VAL A 28 23.60 22.10 -6.93
C VAL A 28 23.02 20.71 -7.15
N MET A 29 23.51 19.68 -6.44
CA MET A 29 23.03 18.30 -6.60
C MET A 29 21.66 18.05 -5.97
N PHE A 30 21.33 18.74 -4.88
CA PHE A 30 20.07 18.55 -4.18
C PHE A 30 18.82 18.71 -5.07
N PRO A 31 18.62 19.83 -5.80
CA PRO A 31 17.44 19.99 -6.66
C PRO A 31 17.41 18.99 -7.83
N LEU A 32 18.58 18.61 -8.35
CA LEU A 32 18.69 17.63 -9.43
C LEU A 32 18.30 16.22 -8.98
N LEU A 33 18.60 15.85 -7.74
CA LEU A 33 18.22 14.56 -7.16
C LEU A 33 16.80 14.58 -6.59
N ALA A 34 16.32 15.73 -6.10
CA ALA A 34 15.01 15.86 -5.47
C ALA A 34 13.86 15.46 -6.41
N GLY A 35 13.91 15.86 -7.68
CA GLY A 35 12.89 15.52 -8.68
C GLY A 35 12.76 14.00 -8.91
N PRO A 36 13.82 13.31 -9.37
CA PRO A 36 13.83 11.87 -9.54
C PRO A 36 13.51 11.11 -8.25
N ALA A 37 14.04 11.56 -7.10
CA ALA A 37 13.76 10.93 -5.80
C ALA A 37 12.28 11.03 -5.43
N ALA A 38 11.65 12.19 -5.61
CA ALA A 38 10.23 12.37 -5.37
C ALA A 38 9.38 11.49 -6.30
N PHE A 39 9.73 11.43 -7.59
CA PHE A 39 9.03 10.57 -8.55
C PHE A 39 9.11 9.08 -8.15
N ILE A 40 10.31 8.60 -7.83
CA ILE A 40 10.52 7.21 -7.39
C ILE A 40 9.74 6.92 -6.11
N ALA A 41 9.79 7.83 -5.12
CA ALA A 41 9.07 7.67 -3.86
C ALA A 41 7.55 7.56 -4.06
N VAL A 42 6.97 8.43 -4.89
CA VAL A 42 5.54 8.41 -5.20
C VAL A 42 5.17 7.13 -5.95
N TYR A 43 5.92 6.76 -6.99
CA TYR A 43 5.66 5.54 -7.76
C TYR A 43 5.71 4.29 -6.88
N VAL A 44 6.78 4.14 -6.09
CA VAL A 44 6.96 3.00 -5.19
C VAL A 44 5.90 2.97 -4.10
N GLY A 45 5.48 4.12 -3.59
CA GLY A 45 4.38 4.25 -2.63
C GLY A 45 3.06 3.71 -3.20
N ILE A 46 2.65 4.18 -4.38
CA ILE A 46 1.43 3.73 -5.06
C ILE A 46 1.53 2.25 -5.42
N TYR A 47 2.66 1.83 -6.00
CA TYR A 47 2.90 0.43 -6.37
C TYR A 47 2.79 -0.49 -5.15
N SER A 48 3.46 -0.14 -4.05
CA SER A 48 3.45 -0.97 -2.84
C SER A 48 2.07 -1.01 -2.17
N TYR A 49 1.30 0.09 -2.26
CA TYR A 49 -0.06 0.17 -1.75
C TYR A 49 -1.02 -0.75 -2.51
N TYR A 50 -1.03 -0.68 -3.84
CA TYR A 50 -1.95 -1.49 -4.65
C TYR A 50 -1.50 -2.93 -4.84
N ARG A 51 -0.18 -3.16 -4.92
CA ARG A 51 0.36 -4.51 -5.13
C ARG A 51 0.52 -5.29 -3.84
N ASN A 52 0.29 -4.66 -2.68
CA ASN A 52 0.40 -5.27 -1.37
C ASN A 52 1.72 -6.04 -1.18
N THR A 53 2.80 -5.60 -1.85
CA THR A 53 4.08 -6.33 -1.95
C THR A 53 4.67 -6.64 -0.58
N LYS A 54 4.42 -5.77 0.41
CA LYS A 54 4.93 -5.89 1.77
C LYS A 54 3.94 -6.51 2.77
N LYS A 55 2.73 -6.90 2.33
CA LYS A 55 1.67 -7.37 3.23
C LYS A 55 1.54 -8.88 3.33
N ARG A 56 2.25 -9.65 2.50
CA ARG A 56 2.11 -11.12 2.44
C ARG A 56 2.49 -11.88 3.71
N HIS A 57 3.27 -11.30 4.62
CA HIS A 57 3.73 -11.97 5.85
C HIS A 57 3.53 -11.12 7.11
N ILE A 58 2.67 -10.09 7.05
CA ILE A 58 2.41 -9.22 8.21
C ILE A 58 1.81 -10.02 9.38
N PHE A 59 1.05 -11.07 9.08
CA PHE A 59 0.47 -11.96 10.08
C PHE A 59 1.51 -12.67 10.96
N GLU A 60 2.75 -12.86 10.50
CA GLU A 60 3.82 -13.47 11.31
C GLU A 60 4.32 -12.54 12.43
N LYS A 61 4.15 -11.22 12.23
CA LYS A 61 4.61 -10.20 13.19
C LYS A 61 3.49 -9.69 14.08
N GLU A 62 2.27 -9.62 13.56
CA GLU A 62 1.12 -9.05 14.28
C GLU A 62 0.29 -10.09 15.02
N THR A 63 0.33 -11.36 14.61
CA THR A 63 -0.46 -12.41 15.27
C THR A 63 0.33 -12.99 16.43
N ASP A 64 0.02 -12.52 17.64
CA ASP A 64 0.41 -13.21 18.87
C ASP A 64 -0.42 -14.49 19.00
N VAL A 65 0.18 -15.62 18.63
CA VAL A 65 -0.44 -16.94 18.79
C VAL A 65 -0.33 -17.35 20.25
N LYS A 66 -1.24 -16.81 21.07
CA LYS A 66 -1.41 -17.26 22.45
C LYS A 66 -2.10 -18.62 22.46
N VAL A 67 -1.32 -19.68 22.63
CA VAL A 67 -1.86 -21.00 22.94
C VAL A 67 -2.34 -20.96 24.40
N GLY A 68 -3.63 -20.71 24.58
CA GLY A 68 -4.28 -20.91 25.88
C GLY A 68 -4.11 -22.37 26.32
N ASN A 69 -3.99 -22.60 27.63
CA ASN A 69 -3.94 -23.97 28.16
C ASN A 69 -5.29 -24.65 27.88
N LEU A 70 -5.38 -25.32 26.72
CA LEU A 70 -6.53 -26.10 26.28
C LEU A 70 -6.63 -27.36 27.15
N ARG A 71 -6.94 -27.18 28.44
CA ARG A 71 -7.34 -28.27 29.35
C ARG A 71 -8.73 -28.81 29.03
N GLN A 72 -9.41 -28.20 28.07
CA GLN A 72 -10.69 -28.64 27.61
C GLN A 72 -10.49 -29.83 26.67
N ARG A 73 -10.75 -31.04 27.20
CA ARG A 73 -10.91 -32.22 26.36
C ARG A 73 -12.01 -31.93 25.34
N ASP A 74 -11.69 -32.12 24.06
CA ASP A 74 -12.66 -32.04 22.98
C ASP A 74 -13.77 -33.07 23.24
N ARG A 75 -14.95 -32.56 23.61
CA ARG A 75 -16.10 -33.38 23.97
C ARG A 75 -17.00 -33.41 22.74
N ARG A 76 -16.91 -34.50 21.97
CA ARG A 76 -17.74 -34.71 20.78
C ARG A 76 -19.23 -34.63 21.16
N THR A 77 -19.86 -33.48 20.88
CA THR A 77 -21.28 -33.22 21.21
C THR A 77 -22.24 -33.99 20.29
N GLY A 78 -21.76 -34.49 19.15
CA GLY A 78 -22.54 -35.37 18.28
C GLY A 78 -21.92 -35.53 16.90
N SER A 79 -22.56 -36.35 16.05
CA SER A 79 -22.31 -36.34 14.62
C SER A 79 -23.64 -36.30 13.88
N ASN A 80 -23.75 -35.39 12.91
CA ASN A 80 -24.93 -35.30 12.05
C ASN A 80 -24.62 -36.00 10.73
N ASN A 81 -24.75 -37.33 10.72
CA ASN A 81 -24.46 -38.15 9.54
C ASN A 81 -25.68 -38.32 8.61
N ARG A 82 -26.75 -37.55 8.81
CA ARG A 82 -28.01 -37.67 8.06
C ARG A 82 -28.21 -36.58 7.01
N GLN A 83 -27.15 -35.90 6.60
CA GLN A 83 -27.22 -35.01 5.44
C GLN A 83 -27.50 -35.84 4.18
N LYS A 84 -28.75 -35.77 3.70
CA LYS A 84 -29.18 -36.38 2.43
C LYS A 84 -28.76 -35.57 1.20
N SER A 85 -28.36 -34.32 1.40
CA SER A 85 -27.96 -33.40 0.35
C SER A 85 -26.51 -32.99 0.54
N ARG A 86 -25.77 -32.94 -0.57
CA ARG A 86 -24.39 -32.41 -0.61
C ARG A 86 -24.35 -30.89 -0.43
N THR A 87 -25.49 -30.22 -0.60
CA THR A 87 -25.61 -28.77 -0.51
C THR A 87 -26.64 -28.39 0.56
N MET A 88 -26.35 -27.31 1.28
CA MET A 88 -27.29 -26.73 2.24
C MET A 88 -28.48 -26.11 1.49
N SER A 89 -29.68 -26.27 2.04
CA SER A 89 -30.85 -25.55 1.53
C SER A 89 -30.62 -24.05 1.68
N GLY A 90 -30.75 -23.30 0.59
CA GLY A 90 -30.41 -21.87 0.55
C GLY A 90 -28.93 -21.55 0.37
N ALA A 91 -28.11 -22.51 -0.07
CA ALA A 91 -26.71 -22.26 -0.42
C ALA A 91 -26.60 -21.17 -1.50
N ASN A 92 -25.83 -20.12 -1.20
CA ASN A 92 -25.69 -18.93 -2.04
C ASN A 92 -24.48 -19.02 -3.01
N SER A 93 -24.03 -20.24 -3.32
CA SER A 93 -22.78 -20.46 -4.06
C SER A 93 -22.85 -20.01 -5.52
N SER A 94 -24.04 -20.09 -6.13
CA SER A 94 -24.26 -19.72 -7.54
C SER A 94 -24.90 -18.35 -7.74
N ASP A 95 -25.59 -17.80 -6.73
CA ASP A 95 -26.37 -16.56 -6.85
C ASP A 95 -26.07 -15.55 -5.74
N HIS A 96 -24.78 -15.29 -5.54
CA HIS A 96 -24.25 -14.49 -4.44
C HIS A 96 -24.84 -13.07 -4.34
N LEU A 97 -25.41 -12.54 -5.44
CA LEU A 97 -25.98 -11.20 -5.52
C LEU A 97 -27.47 -11.13 -5.19
N SER A 98 -28.18 -12.26 -5.06
CA SER A 98 -29.61 -12.34 -4.73
C SER A 98 -30.01 -11.52 -3.49
N ARG A 99 -29.10 -11.34 -2.52
CA ARG A 99 -29.35 -10.60 -1.28
C ARG A 99 -28.87 -9.15 -1.29
N VAL A 100 -28.19 -8.71 -2.34
CA VAL A 100 -27.63 -7.35 -2.41
C VAL A 100 -28.72 -6.40 -2.93
N ARG A 101 -29.39 -5.70 -2.00
CA ARG A 101 -30.24 -4.56 -2.37
C ARG A 101 -29.34 -3.38 -2.69
N ARG A 102 -29.45 -2.81 -3.89
CA ARG A 102 -28.74 -1.57 -4.25
C ARG A 102 -29.18 -0.45 -3.31
N VAL A 103 -28.24 0.10 -2.53
CA VAL A 103 -28.48 1.30 -1.74
C VAL A 103 -28.58 2.47 -2.72
N ARG A 104 -29.78 3.06 -2.83
CA ARG A 104 -30.00 4.24 -3.66
C ARG A 104 -29.61 5.46 -2.81
N VAL A 105 -28.48 6.08 -3.12
CA VAL A 105 -28.10 7.37 -2.54
C VAL A 105 -28.93 8.44 -3.26
N ARG A 106 -29.62 9.27 -2.49
CA ARG A 106 -30.38 10.43 -2.96
C ARG A 106 -29.49 11.66 -3.00
#